data_AF-A0A7V9RPD5-F1
#
_entry.id   AF-A0A7V9RPD5-F1
#
_cell.length_a   1.000
_cell.length_b   1.000
_cell.length_c   1.000
_cell.angle_alpha   90.00
_cell.angle_beta   90.00
_cell.angle_gamma   90.00
#
_symmetry.space_group_name_H-M   'P 1'
#
loop_
_entity.id
_entity.type
_entity.pdbx_description
1 polymer ?
#
loop_
_entity_poly.entity_id
_entity_poly.type
_entity_poly.pdbx_seq_one_letter_code
_entity_poly.pdbx_strand_id
1 'polypeptide(L)'
;GPYGAPFDAINMWEFSVNFANPGLSTFVNSAQLRVPEFDSAFPCGADGRSCIGQPTVSQKIDVLSYRQRPAWRRAYRNFGRVQSLVTNQSVEARPGVAGVRWYEIRRPSNPTLFQASTFSPNDGVNRWMGSVAMDKFGNMASGYSVSNSTSVFPGIRYTGRLQTDPKNTLPQGEQVLIAGTGSQTGSPRWGDYTSLNVDPRDDCTFWYVNEYVETTGQVRWQTRIGSFRFPGCGS
;
A
#
# COMPACT_ATOMS: atom_id res chain seq x y z
N GLY A 1 15.27 -4.29 -13.76
CA GLY A 1 15.81 -3.96 -15.10
C GLY A 1 15.67 -2.47 -15.31
N PRO A 2 16.67 -1.75 -15.85
CA PRO A 2 16.68 -0.31 -15.74
C PRO A 2 15.84 0.28 -16.87
N TYR A 3 14.71 0.90 -16.52
CA TYR A 3 13.98 1.82 -17.39
C TYR A 3 14.72 3.14 -17.63
N GLY A 4 16.06 3.17 -17.50
CA GLY A 4 16.90 4.34 -17.79
C GLY A 4 16.63 5.60 -16.95
N ALA A 5 15.78 5.52 -15.92
CA ALA A 5 15.49 6.66 -15.06
C ALA A 5 16.71 6.97 -14.17
N PRO A 6 17.18 8.23 -14.10
CA PRO A 6 18.35 8.61 -13.31
C PRO A 6 18.09 8.64 -11.80
N PHE A 7 16.84 8.49 -11.37
CA PHE A 7 16.42 8.45 -9.97
C PHE A 7 15.02 7.87 -9.82
N ASP A 8 14.69 7.39 -8.62
CA ASP A 8 13.34 6.96 -8.27
C ASP A 8 12.38 8.15 -8.19
N ALA A 9 11.23 8.02 -8.85
CA ALA A 9 10.25 9.09 -8.93
C ALA A 9 8.80 8.61 -9.03
N ILE A 10 7.87 9.46 -8.61
CA ILE A 10 6.45 9.37 -8.97
C ILE A 10 6.19 10.35 -10.12
N ASN A 11 5.83 9.81 -11.28
CA ASN A 11 5.39 10.60 -12.41
C ASN A 11 3.92 11.01 -12.22
N MET A 12 3.66 12.31 -12.28
CA MET A 12 2.33 12.90 -12.22
C MET A 12 1.87 13.20 -13.65
N TRP A 13 0.72 12.64 -14.01
CA TRP A 13 0.07 12.88 -15.29
C TRP A 13 -1.24 13.60 -15.05
N GLU A 14 -1.46 14.69 -15.77
CA GLU A 14 -2.69 15.47 -15.74
C GLU A 14 -3.51 15.21 -16.99
N PHE A 15 -4.76 14.81 -16.78
CA PHE A 15 -5.75 14.63 -17.83
C PHE A 15 -6.78 15.75 -17.75
N SER A 16 -6.85 16.59 -18.79
CA SER A 16 -7.90 17.60 -18.94
C SER A 16 -8.85 17.11 -20.03
N VAL A 17 -10.08 16.79 -19.65
CA VAL A 17 -11.11 16.34 -20.58
C VAL A 17 -11.92 17.53 -21.08
N ASN A 18 -12.10 17.62 -22.40
CA ASN A 18 -13.05 18.53 -23.02
C ASN A 18 -14.21 17.72 -23.61
N PHE A 19 -15.32 17.66 -22.89
CA PHE A 19 -16.48 16.87 -23.32
C PHE A 19 -17.19 17.43 -24.56
N ALA A 20 -17.11 18.75 -24.79
CA ALA A 20 -17.72 19.39 -25.95
C ALA A 20 -16.88 19.20 -27.22
N ASN A 21 -15.56 19.16 -27.07
CA ASN A 21 -14.62 18.88 -28.15
C ASN A 21 -13.54 17.90 -27.66
N PRO A 22 -13.76 16.58 -27.81
CA PRO A 22 -12.82 15.57 -27.33
C PRO A 22 -11.41 15.74 -27.89
N GLY A 23 -11.24 16.30 -29.09
CA GLY A 23 -9.95 16.58 -29.71
C GLY A 23 -9.13 17.67 -29.02
N LEU A 24 -9.75 18.47 -28.15
CA LEU A 24 -9.07 19.46 -27.31
C LEU A 24 -8.72 18.92 -25.90
N SER A 25 -8.94 17.61 -25.65
CA SER A 25 -8.51 16.99 -24.40
C SER A 25 -6.99 16.84 -24.37
N THR A 26 -6.39 16.98 -23.19
CA THR A 26 -4.93 16.86 -23.01
C THR A 26 -4.58 15.77 -22.01
N PHE A 27 -3.48 15.07 -22.24
CA PHE A 27 -2.86 14.15 -21.29
C PHE A 27 -1.36 14.40 -21.26
N VAL A 28 -0.89 15.07 -20.21
CA VAL A 28 0.48 15.59 -20.12
C VAL A 28 1.16 15.14 -18.83
N ASN A 29 2.45 14.85 -18.89
CA ASN A 29 3.26 14.70 -17.69
C ASN A 29 3.44 16.08 -17.06
N SER A 30 2.84 16.30 -15.89
CA SER A 30 2.86 17.60 -15.21
C SER A 30 3.98 17.73 -14.18
N ALA A 31 4.51 16.61 -13.67
CA ALA A 31 5.65 16.61 -12.78
C ALA A 31 6.32 15.22 -12.69
N GLN A 32 7.62 15.23 -12.45
CA GLN A 32 8.37 14.05 -12.02
C GLN A 32 8.86 14.29 -10.59
N LEU A 33 8.16 13.71 -9.61
CA LEU A 33 8.44 13.91 -8.20
C LEU A 33 9.52 12.94 -7.74
N ARG A 34 10.75 13.43 -7.51
CA ARG A 34 11.81 12.64 -6.90
C ARG A 34 11.36 12.10 -5.55
N VAL A 35 11.57 10.81 -5.30
CA VAL A 35 11.33 10.16 -4.02
C VAL A 35 12.64 9.64 -3.44
N PRO A 36 12.74 9.42 -2.10
CA PRO A 36 13.86 8.68 -1.55
C PRO A 36 13.96 7.29 -2.19
N GLU A 37 15.18 6.84 -2.44
CA GLU A 37 15.50 5.59 -3.13
C GLU A 37 14.83 4.39 -2.46
N PHE A 38 14.42 3.42 -3.27
CA PHE A 38 13.82 2.17 -2.81
C PHE A 38 14.14 1.03 -3.77
N ASP A 39 14.11 -0.19 -3.26
CA ASP A 39 14.26 -1.37 -4.11
C ASP A 39 12.89 -1.96 -4.48
N SER A 40 12.53 -1.90 -5.76
CA SER A 40 11.32 -2.55 -6.28
C SER A 40 11.53 -4.00 -6.72
N ALA A 41 12.78 -4.43 -6.87
CA ALA A 41 13.17 -5.74 -7.33
C ALA A 41 13.31 -6.70 -6.15
N PHE A 42 12.20 -7.30 -5.75
CA PHE A 42 12.24 -8.30 -4.69
C PHE A 42 12.84 -9.63 -5.18
N PRO A 43 13.68 -10.33 -4.39
CA PRO A 43 14.31 -11.58 -4.79
C PRO A 43 13.33 -12.76 -4.81
N CYS A 44 12.56 -12.87 -5.89
CA CYS A 44 11.64 -13.98 -6.14
C CYS A 44 12.33 -15.16 -6.84
N GLY A 45 11.71 -16.34 -6.78
CA GLY A 45 12.18 -17.53 -7.49
C GLY A 45 12.23 -17.37 -9.01
N ALA A 46 12.62 -18.43 -9.73
CA ALA A 46 12.78 -18.41 -11.19
C ALA A 46 11.51 -18.02 -11.97
N ASP A 47 10.33 -18.19 -11.36
CA ASP A 47 9.04 -17.76 -11.90
C ASP A 47 8.77 -16.25 -11.74
N GLY A 48 9.66 -15.52 -11.08
CA GLY A 48 9.54 -14.09 -10.77
C GLY A 48 8.44 -13.75 -9.76
N ARG A 49 7.83 -14.76 -9.11
CA ARG A 49 6.67 -14.59 -8.23
C ARG A 49 6.81 -15.28 -6.89
N SER A 50 7.48 -16.42 -6.81
CA SER A 50 7.54 -17.20 -5.56
C SER A 50 8.59 -16.61 -4.60
N CYS A 51 8.23 -15.63 -3.76
CA CYS A 51 9.16 -14.92 -2.86
C CYS A 51 8.76 -14.87 -1.38
N ILE A 52 7.48 -14.65 -1.07
CA ILE A 52 7.02 -14.46 0.31
C ILE A 52 6.79 -15.82 0.97
N GLY A 53 7.55 -16.11 2.02
CA GLY A 53 7.41 -17.35 2.78
C GLY A 53 6.15 -17.38 3.64
N GLN A 54 5.65 -18.59 3.88
CA GLN A 54 4.51 -18.90 4.73
C GLN A 54 4.89 -20.07 5.65
N PRO A 55 4.27 -20.24 6.82
CA PRO A 55 4.55 -21.39 7.68
C PRO A 55 4.07 -22.70 7.04
N THR A 56 4.65 -23.83 7.49
CA THR A 56 4.21 -25.23 7.23
C THR A 56 4.17 -25.71 5.76
N VAL A 57 4.51 -24.86 4.78
CA VAL A 57 4.55 -25.22 3.35
C VAL A 57 5.80 -24.67 2.68
N SER A 58 6.23 -25.30 1.58
CA SER A 58 7.33 -24.79 0.74
C SER A 58 6.87 -23.77 -0.31
N GLN A 59 5.56 -23.74 -0.62
CA GLN A 59 4.98 -22.77 -1.56
C GLN A 59 5.15 -21.34 -1.03
N LYS A 60 5.67 -20.45 -1.88
CA LYS A 60 5.79 -19.02 -1.59
C LYS A 60 4.73 -18.21 -2.33
N ILE A 61 4.45 -17.03 -1.82
CA ILE A 61 3.49 -16.07 -2.35
C ILE A 61 4.17 -14.97 -3.17
N ASP A 62 3.46 -14.46 -4.16
CA ASP A 62 3.75 -13.31 -5.00
C ASP A 62 3.66 -11.98 -4.24
N VAL A 63 4.79 -11.27 -4.19
CA VAL A 63 4.93 -9.94 -3.56
C VAL A 63 4.38 -8.80 -4.41
N LEU A 64 4.21 -9.02 -5.72
CA LEU A 64 3.69 -8.07 -6.71
C LEU A 64 4.48 -6.75 -6.87
N SER A 65 5.69 -6.64 -6.30
CA SER A 65 6.53 -5.42 -6.36
C SER A 65 7.08 -5.14 -7.77
N TYR A 66 7.22 -6.18 -8.60
CA TYR A 66 7.69 -6.10 -9.99
C TYR A 66 6.82 -5.21 -10.90
N ARG A 67 5.64 -4.79 -10.42
CA ARG A 67 4.78 -3.83 -11.13
C ARG A 67 5.41 -2.43 -11.22
N GLN A 68 6.34 -2.10 -10.32
CA GLN A 68 7.09 -0.83 -10.30
C GLN A 68 6.19 0.40 -10.43
N ARG A 69 4.98 0.33 -9.85
CA ARG A 69 3.99 1.39 -9.87
C ARG A 69 3.17 1.38 -8.59
N PRO A 70 2.57 2.51 -8.20
CA PRO A 70 1.67 2.54 -7.06
C PRO A 70 0.51 1.55 -7.18
N ALA A 71 0.19 0.90 -6.08
CA ALA A 71 -0.92 -0.03 -5.95
C ALA A 71 -2.27 0.70 -5.95
N TRP A 72 -3.33 -0.06 -6.26
CA TRP A 72 -4.68 0.43 -6.08
C TRP A 72 -5.02 0.58 -4.58
N ARG A 73 -5.73 1.61 -4.14
CA ARG A 73 -6.11 2.84 -4.87
C ARG A 73 -5.18 3.99 -4.47
N ARG A 74 -5.08 4.99 -5.35
CA ARG A 74 -4.57 6.32 -4.98
C ARG A 74 -5.71 7.12 -4.37
N ALA A 75 -5.75 7.28 -3.06
CA ALA A 75 -6.80 8.02 -2.39
C ALA A 75 -6.56 9.53 -2.49
N TYR A 76 -7.59 10.27 -2.89
CA TYR A 76 -7.59 11.74 -2.99
C TYR A 76 -8.40 12.35 -1.86
N ARG A 77 -7.98 13.52 -1.38
CA ARG A 77 -8.71 14.30 -0.41
C ARG A 77 -8.47 15.80 -0.58
N ASN A 78 -9.52 16.60 -0.43
CA ASN A 78 -9.45 18.05 -0.41
C ASN A 78 -9.73 18.58 1.00
N PHE A 79 -8.75 19.22 1.64
CA PHE A 79 -8.88 19.85 2.95
C PHE A 79 -9.18 21.36 2.85
N GLY A 80 -9.66 21.83 1.69
CA GLY A 80 -9.92 23.24 1.40
C GLY A 80 -8.65 24.01 1.03
N ARG A 81 -7.69 24.10 1.96
CA ARG A 81 -6.41 24.80 1.72
C ARG A 81 -5.37 23.96 0.98
N VAL A 82 -5.45 22.64 1.13
CA VAL A 82 -4.48 21.69 0.57
C VAL A 82 -5.23 20.47 0.06
N GLN A 83 -4.89 20.03 -1.15
CA GLN A 83 -5.29 18.74 -1.67
C GLN A 83 -4.17 17.72 -1.43
N SER A 84 -4.54 16.49 -1.07
CA SER A 84 -3.61 15.39 -0.81
C SER A 84 -3.99 14.15 -1.62
N LEU A 85 -2.97 13.49 -2.14
CA LEU A 85 -3.02 12.18 -2.76
C LEU A 85 -2.13 11.25 -1.94
N VAL A 86 -2.67 10.11 -1.53
CA VAL A 86 -1.89 9.05 -0.86
C VAL A 86 -1.94 7.77 -1.65
N THR A 87 -0.82 7.06 -1.67
CA THR A 87 -0.69 5.77 -2.33
C THR A 87 0.48 4.98 -1.75
N ASN A 88 0.64 3.74 -2.16
CA ASN A 88 1.71 2.86 -1.71
C ASN A 88 2.16 1.89 -2.81
N GLN A 89 3.20 1.13 -2.53
CA GLN A 89 3.59 -0.06 -3.28
C GLN A 89 4.40 -1.02 -2.40
N SER A 90 4.48 -2.28 -2.80
CA SER A 90 5.40 -3.26 -2.22
C SER A 90 6.84 -2.95 -2.66
N VAL A 91 7.79 -2.98 -1.73
CA VAL A 91 9.24 -2.85 -1.98
C VAL A 91 10.02 -3.88 -1.17
N GLU A 92 11.26 -4.16 -1.55
CA GLU A 92 12.22 -4.78 -0.64
C GLU A 92 12.73 -3.70 0.33
N ALA A 93 12.36 -3.84 1.60
CA ALA A 93 12.75 -2.86 2.63
C ALA A 93 14.13 -3.15 3.21
N ARG A 94 14.50 -4.43 3.23
CA ARG A 94 15.79 -5.01 3.65
C ARG A 94 15.95 -6.33 2.87
N PRO A 95 17.16 -6.88 2.73
CA PRO A 95 17.39 -8.14 2.03
C PRO A 95 16.40 -9.25 2.47
N GLY A 96 15.55 -9.70 1.55
CA GLY A 96 14.54 -10.73 1.75
C GLY A 96 13.31 -10.34 2.58
N VAL A 97 13.13 -9.06 2.91
CA VAL A 97 12.01 -8.57 3.74
C VAL A 97 11.19 -7.50 3.00
N ALA A 98 9.95 -7.84 2.67
CA ALA A 98 9.05 -6.91 2.01
C ALA A 98 8.53 -5.84 2.98
N GLY A 99 8.39 -4.62 2.49
CA GLY A 99 7.76 -3.52 3.19
C GLY A 99 6.79 -2.74 2.32
N VAL A 100 5.96 -1.94 2.97
CA VAL A 100 5.00 -1.06 2.30
C VAL A 100 5.61 0.33 2.19
N ARG A 101 6.05 0.68 0.99
CA ARG A 101 6.47 2.04 0.65
C ARG A 101 5.23 2.90 0.44
N TRP A 102 5.11 4.01 1.14
CA TRP A 102 3.95 4.89 1.06
C TRP A 102 4.36 6.33 0.77
N TYR A 103 3.43 7.08 0.20
CA TYR A 103 3.66 8.44 -0.28
C TYR A 103 2.47 9.33 0.06
N GLU A 104 2.74 10.55 0.51
CA GLU A 104 1.80 11.67 0.50
C GLU A 104 2.27 12.71 -0.50
N ILE A 105 1.42 13.00 -1.48
CA ILE A 105 1.64 14.02 -2.50
C ILE A 105 0.63 15.13 -2.25
N ARG A 106 1.10 16.37 -2.14
CA ARG A 106 0.23 17.53 -1.95
C ARG A 106 0.24 18.41 -3.19
N ARG A 107 -0.89 19.08 -3.43
CA ARG A 107 -1.04 20.06 -4.52
C ARG A 107 -1.56 21.39 -3.98
N PRO A 108 -0.69 22.25 -3.39
CA PRO A 108 -1.07 23.62 -3.06
C PRO A 108 -1.25 24.47 -4.31
N SER A 109 -0.38 24.28 -5.31
CA SER A 109 -0.51 24.86 -6.67
C SER A 109 -0.01 23.85 -7.70
N ASN A 110 1.23 23.36 -7.52
CA ASN A 110 1.80 22.24 -8.27
C ASN A 110 1.92 20.99 -7.38
N PRO A 111 1.89 19.77 -7.95
CA PRO A 111 2.14 18.54 -7.19
C PRO A 111 3.54 18.55 -6.56
N THR A 112 3.63 18.15 -5.30
CA THR A 112 4.87 18.05 -4.54
C THR A 112 4.85 16.79 -3.68
N LEU A 113 6.00 16.13 -3.53
CA LEU A 113 6.13 15.07 -2.53
C LEU A 113 6.17 15.71 -1.14
N PHE A 114 5.17 15.43 -0.30
CA PHE A 114 5.11 15.99 1.05
C PHE A 114 5.84 15.11 2.08
N GLN A 115 5.69 13.79 1.95
CA GLN A 115 6.41 12.79 2.74
C GLN A 115 6.35 11.41 2.07
N ALA A 116 7.34 10.57 2.36
CA ALA A 116 7.39 9.18 1.94
C ALA A 116 8.28 8.37 2.87
N SER A 117 7.83 7.18 3.25
CA SER A 117 8.64 6.23 4.04
C SER A 117 8.34 4.78 3.64
N THR A 118 9.08 3.84 4.18
CA THR A 118 8.81 2.40 4.03
C THR A 118 8.47 1.84 5.39
N PHE A 119 7.26 1.31 5.54
CA PHE A 119 6.87 0.63 6.77
C PHE A 119 7.34 -0.82 6.73
N SER A 120 8.33 -1.14 7.55
CA SER A 120 8.86 -2.49 7.74
C SER A 120 9.57 -2.61 9.10
N PRO A 121 8.82 -2.80 10.21
CA PRO A 121 9.39 -3.18 11.51
C PRO A 121 10.41 -4.32 11.39
N ASN A 122 11.43 -4.32 12.24
CA ASN A 122 12.50 -5.34 12.22
C ASN A 122 12.10 -6.61 12.97
N ASP A 123 10.98 -7.21 12.58
CA ASP A 123 10.40 -8.42 13.18
C ASP A 123 10.45 -9.64 12.25
N GLY A 124 11.05 -9.49 11.07
CA GLY A 124 11.13 -10.54 10.05
C GLY A 124 9.80 -10.86 9.36
N VAL A 125 8.76 -10.04 9.55
CA VAL A 125 7.46 -10.22 8.91
C VAL A 125 7.39 -9.40 7.62
N ASN A 126 7.07 -10.07 6.51
CA ASN A 126 6.86 -9.40 5.24
C ASN A 126 5.56 -8.62 5.25
N ARG A 127 5.56 -7.42 4.66
CA ARG A 127 4.38 -6.57 4.48
C ARG A 127 4.29 -6.14 3.02
N TRP A 128 3.20 -6.49 2.35
CA TRP A 128 3.04 -6.22 0.91
C TRP A 128 1.57 -6.00 0.56
N MET A 129 1.31 -5.55 -0.68
CA MET A 129 -0.04 -5.39 -1.24
C MET A 129 -0.96 -4.51 -0.36
N GLY A 130 -0.45 -3.34 -0.02
CA GLY A 130 -1.15 -2.42 0.86
C GLY A 130 -2.16 -1.49 0.19
N SER A 131 -2.88 -0.74 1.03
CA SER A 131 -3.75 0.36 0.63
C SER A 131 -3.69 1.48 1.68
N VAL A 132 -3.71 2.74 1.25
CA VAL A 132 -3.50 3.92 2.12
C VAL A 132 -4.64 4.93 1.90
N ALA A 133 -5.12 5.54 2.99
CA ALA A 133 -6.16 6.57 2.96
C ALA A 133 -5.98 7.60 4.08
N MET A 134 -6.67 8.75 3.97
CA MET A 134 -6.66 9.80 4.99
C MET A 134 -8.08 10.19 5.43
N ASP A 135 -8.27 10.35 6.74
CA ASP A 135 -9.51 10.89 7.33
C ASP A 135 -9.58 12.43 7.24
N LYS A 136 -10.68 13.01 7.73
CA LYS A 136 -10.93 14.46 7.70
C LYS A 136 -9.94 15.32 8.49
N PHE A 137 -9.26 14.76 9.48
CA PHE A 137 -8.24 15.47 10.23
C PHE A 137 -6.86 15.34 9.60
N GLY A 138 -6.74 14.56 8.52
CA GLY A 138 -5.48 14.30 7.84
C GLY A 138 -4.63 13.24 8.54
N ASN A 139 -5.25 12.42 9.40
CA ASN A 139 -4.62 11.20 9.87
C ASN A 139 -4.61 10.19 8.72
N MET A 140 -3.53 9.43 8.60
CA MET A 140 -3.32 8.50 7.50
C MET A 140 -3.22 7.09 8.04
N ALA A 141 -3.98 6.16 7.46
CA ALA A 141 -3.90 4.75 7.75
C ALA A 141 -3.33 3.98 6.55
N SER A 142 -2.63 2.89 6.84
CA SER A 142 -2.06 1.96 5.86
C SER A 142 -2.39 0.53 6.28
N GLY A 143 -3.14 -0.18 5.45
CA GLY A 143 -3.40 -1.62 5.59
C GLY A 143 -2.55 -2.43 4.61
N TYR A 144 -2.22 -3.68 4.93
CA TYR A 144 -1.43 -4.58 4.07
C TYR A 144 -1.58 -6.06 4.46
N SER A 145 -1.13 -6.94 3.57
CA SER A 145 -0.97 -8.37 3.85
C SER A 145 0.32 -8.61 4.63
N VAL A 146 0.33 -9.68 5.45
CA VAL A 146 1.50 -10.10 6.23
C VAL A 146 1.74 -11.60 6.17
N SER A 147 3.01 -12.02 6.21
CA SER A 147 3.42 -13.42 6.36
C SER A 147 4.93 -13.54 6.58
N ASN A 148 5.37 -14.65 7.18
CA ASN A 148 6.76 -15.09 7.17
C ASN A 148 6.82 -16.63 7.09
N SER A 149 8.02 -17.18 6.90
CA SER A 149 8.21 -18.62 6.74
C SER A 149 8.01 -19.44 8.02
N THR A 150 7.82 -18.82 9.18
CA THR A 150 7.96 -19.49 10.49
C THR A 150 6.66 -19.48 11.30
N SER A 151 6.12 -18.31 11.60
CA SER A 151 5.08 -18.14 12.62
C SER A 151 3.90 -17.26 12.20
N VAL A 152 4.03 -16.49 11.12
CA VAL A 152 2.98 -15.57 10.65
C VAL A 152 2.40 -16.10 9.35
N PHE A 153 1.23 -16.73 9.46
CA PHE A 153 0.42 -17.10 8.31
C PHE A 153 -0.09 -15.85 7.56
N PRO A 154 -0.40 -15.98 6.25
CA PRO A 154 -1.03 -14.92 5.46
C PRO A 154 -2.25 -14.30 6.15
N GLY A 155 -2.07 -13.07 6.64
CA GLY A 155 -3.05 -12.31 7.40
C GLY A 155 -3.12 -10.85 6.97
N ILE A 156 -3.90 -10.06 7.69
CA ILE A 156 -4.12 -8.65 7.41
C ILE A 156 -3.78 -7.83 8.64
N ARG A 157 -2.89 -6.85 8.46
CA ARG A 157 -2.52 -5.88 9.48
C ARG A 157 -2.66 -4.46 8.95
N TYR A 158 -2.67 -3.50 9.87
CA TYR A 158 -2.70 -2.09 9.56
C TYR A 158 -1.92 -1.27 10.59
N THR A 159 -1.54 -0.07 10.20
CA THR A 159 -0.91 0.94 11.06
C THR A 159 -1.36 2.32 10.60
N GLY A 160 -0.88 3.38 11.24
CA GLY A 160 -1.19 4.73 10.83
C GLY A 160 -0.30 5.80 11.44
N ARG A 161 -0.68 7.04 11.12
CA ARG A 161 -0.12 8.27 11.68
C ARG A 161 -1.22 9.31 11.85
N LEU A 162 -1.16 10.05 12.94
CA LEU A 162 -1.90 11.30 13.10
C LEU A 162 -1.29 12.39 12.22
N GLN A 163 -2.07 13.43 11.93
CA GLN A 163 -1.56 14.59 11.19
C GLN A 163 -0.35 15.24 11.88
N THR A 164 -0.36 15.26 13.21
CA THR A 164 0.66 15.85 14.10
C THR A 164 1.89 14.96 14.32
N ASP A 165 1.84 13.69 13.90
CA ASP A 165 2.98 12.79 14.06
C ASP A 165 4.18 13.24 13.21
N PRO A 166 5.43 12.94 13.63
CA PRO A 166 6.61 13.20 12.84
C PRO A 166 6.47 12.72 11.38
N LYS A 167 6.89 13.57 10.43
CA LYS A 167 6.86 13.21 9.00
C LYS A 167 7.67 11.95 8.73
N ASN A 168 7.30 11.23 7.68
CA ASN A 168 7.96 10.00 7.22
C ASN A 168 7.92 8.85 8.25
N THR A 169 6.95 8.86 9.17
CA THR A 169 6.74 7.77 10.15
C THR A 169 5.27 7.32 10.19
N LEU A 170 5.02 6.09 10.66
CA LEU A 170 3.70 5.53 11.00
C LEU A 170 3.72 5.02 12.45
N PRO A 171 3.68 5.92 13.46
CA PRO A 171 4.03 5.57 14.83
C PRO A 171 2.85 5.03 15.66
N GLN A 172 1.64 4.92 15.10
CA GLN A 172 0.44 4.50 15.84
C GLN A 172 0.40 3.01 16.19
N GLY A 173 1.52 2.30 16.00
CA GLY A 173 1.64 0.86 16.21
C GLY A 173 0.98 0.04 15.10
N GLU A 174 1.45 -1.19 14.92
CA GLU A 174 0.80 -2.15 14.02
C GLU A 174 -0.28 -2.92 14.77
N GLN A 175 -1.44 -3.06 14.15
CA GLN A 175 -2.60 -3.79 14.65
C GLN A 175 -2.97 -4.94 13.72
N VAL A 176 -3.53 -6.01 14.30
CA VAL A 176 -4.02 -7.18 13.54
C VAL A 176 -5.49 -6.98 13.23
N LEU A 177 -5.84 -6.96 11.94
CA LEU A 177 -7.24 -6.98 11.50
C LEU A 177 -7.76 -8.42 11.42
N ILE A 178 -6.95 -9.32 10.87
CA ILE A 178 -7.18 -10.76 10.89
C ILE A 178 -5.83 -11.48 10.93
N ALA A 179 -5.71 -12.44 11.84
CA ALA A 179 -4.60 -13.39 11.81
C ALA A 179 -4.99 -14.55 10.89
N GLY A 180 -4.15 -14.85 9.90
CA GLY A 180 -4.27 -16.10 9.16
C GLY A 180 -3.97 -17.29 10.08
N THR A 181 -4.51 -18.45 9.70
CA THR A 181 -4.28 -19.74 10.39
C THR A 181 -3.90 -20.86 9.44
N GLY A 182 -3.71 -20.56 8.15
CA GLY A 182 -3.27 -21.52 7.16
C GLY A 182 -2.42 -20.88 6.06
N SER A 183 -1.86 -21.71 5.19
CA SER A 183 -1.00 -21.31 4.08
C SER A 183 -1.62 -21.64 2.73
N GLN A 184 -1.43 -20.76 1.74
CA GLN A 184 -1.86 -21.02 0.39
C GLN A 184 -0.92 -22.00 -0.31
N THR A 185 -1.49 -22.99 -0.98
CA THR A 185 -0.78 -23.92 -1.87
C THR A 185 -1.39 -23.89 -3.28
N GLY A 186 -0.78 -24.59 -4.24
CA GLY A 186 -1.30 -24.74 -5.60
C GLY A 186 -1.09 -23.53 -6.52
N SER A 187 -0.84 -22.34 -5.98
CA SER A 187 -0.50 -21.14 -6.74
C SER A 187 0.30 -20.15 -5.90
N PRO A 188 1.32 -19.49 -6.48
CA PRO A 188 1.99 -18.36 -5.82
C PRO A 188 1.16 -17.08 -5.87
N ARG A 189 0.10 -17.01 -6.69
CA ARG A 189 -0.63 -15.76 -6.92
C ARG A 189 -1.31 -15.27 -5.65
N TRP A 190 -1.07 -14.01 -5.32
CA TRP A 190 -1.80 -13.22 -4.34
C TRP A 190 -2.62 -12.17 -5.10
N GLY A 191 -3.81 -11.85 -4.60
CA GLY A 191 -4.77 -10.93 -5.19
C GLY A 191 -4.14 -9.61 -5.64
N ASP A 192 -4.70 -9.05 -6.72
CA ASP A 192 -4.10 -7.91 -7.41
C ASP A 192 -4.41 -6.56 -6.78
N TYR A 193 -5.39 -6.51 -5.88
CA TYR A 193 -5.97 -5.29 -5.33
C TYR A 193 -6.43 -5.48 -3.88
N THR A 194 -6.16 -4.48 -3.05
CA THR A 194 -6.74 -4.32 -1.71
C THR A 194 -7.22 -2.88 -1.59
N SER A 195 -8.16 -2.58 -0.69
CA SER A 195 -8.77 -1.26 -0.69
C SER A 195 -9.06 -0.74 0.72
N LEU A 196 -8.43 0.38 1.05
CA LEU A 196 -8.70 1.16 2.25
C LEU A 196 -9.53 2.40 1.87
N ASN A 197 -10.71 2.52 2.44
CA ASN A 197 -11.68 3.57 2.14
C ASN A 197 -12.10 4.25 3.43
N VAL A 198 -12.45 5.53 3.34
CA VAL A 198 -13.00 6.28 4.48
C VAL A 198 -14.50 6.36 4.29
N ASP A 199 -15.24 6.12 5.37
CA ASP A 199 -16.69 6.20 5.40
C ASP A 199 -17.12 7.66 5.15
N PRO A 200 -17.89 7.94 4.09
CA PRO A 200 -18.28 9.32 3.77
C PRO A 200 -19.29 9.90 4.75
N ARG A 201 -19.89 9.10 5.65
CA ARG A 201 -20.88 9.58 6.63
C ARG A 201 -20.23 10.35 7.77
N ASP A 202 -19.10 9.87 8.28
CA ASP A 202 -18.37 10.49 9.41
C ASP A 202 -17.01 11.06 9.01
N ASP A 203 -16.52 10.64 7.83
CA ASP A 203 -15.27 11.05 7.23
C ASP A 203 -14.04 10.71 8.11
N CYS A 204 -14.21 9.66 8.92
CA CYS A 204 -13.33 9.22 10.01
C CYS A 204 -13.10 7.70 10.02
N THR A 205 -14.15 6.92 9.80
CA THR A 205 -14.07 5.45 9.88
C THR A 205 -13.39 4.90 8.63
N PHE A 206 -12.30 4.17 8.81
CA PHE A 206 -11.65 3.44 7.75
C PHE A 206 -12.30 2.06 7.60
N TRP A 207 -12.57 1.67 6.36
CA TRP A 207 -12.98 0.33 5.95
C TRP A 207 -11.88 -0.30 5.09
N TYR A 208 -11.30 -1.40 5.57
CA TYR A 208 -10.27 -2.12 4.86
C TYR A 208 -10.77 -3.49 4.36
N VAL A 209 -10.53 -3.77 3.08
CA VAL A 209 -10.76 -5.08 2.46
C VAL A 209 -9.45 -5.63 1.92
N ASN A 210 -9.14 -6.86 2.32
CA ASN A 210 -7.99 -7.63 1.84
C ASN A 210 -8.26 -9.14 2.02
N GLU A 211 -7.42 -9.97 1.43
CA GLU A 211 -7.45 -11.42 1.56
C GLU A 211 -6.54 -11.93 2.69
N TYR A 212 -6.87 -13.11 3.21
CA TYR A 212 -6.11 -13.86 4.20
C TYR A 212 -6.32 -15.36 4.00
N VAL A 213 -5.59 -16.22 4.72
CA VAL A 213 -5.80 -17.67 4.65
C VAL A 213 -6.15 -18.24 6.02
N GLU A 214 -7.30 -18.90 6.11
CA GLU A 214 -7.77 -19.54 7.35
C GLU A 214 -7.38 -21.03 7.40
N THR A 215 -7.54 -21.75 6.29
CA THR A 215 -7.23 -23.19 6.21
C THR A 215 -6.19 -23.43 5.14
N THR A 216 -5.11 -24.14 5.48
CA THR A 216 -4.08 -24.52 4.51
C THR A 216 -4.69 -25.35 3.38
N GLY A 217 -4.42 -24.95 2.14
CA GLY A 217 -4.95 -25.68 0.99
C GLY A 217 -4.75 -24.97 -0.33
N GLN A 218 -5.17 -25.63 -1.42
CA GLN A 218 -4.99 -25.11 -2.76
C GLN A 218 -5.91 -23.91 -2.99
N VAL A 219 -5.33 -22.71 -3.10
CA VAL A 219 -6.02 -21.44 -3.37
C VAL A 219 -7.27 -21.25 -2.48
N ARG A 220 -7.08 -21.39 -1.15
CA ARG A 220 -8.15 -21.26 -0.14
C ARG A 220 -8.18 -19.92 0.58
N TRP A 221 -7.67 -18.86 -0.04
CA TRP A 221 -7.77 -17.52 0.51
C TRP A 221 -9.24 -17.13 0.74
N GLN A 222 -9.46 -16.28 1.73
CA GLN A 222 -10.74 -15.73 2.15
C GLN A 222 -10.65 -14.21 2.15
N THR A 223 -11.77 -13.52 1.99
CA THR A 223 -11.82 -12.06 2.10
C THR A 223 -12.24 -11.66 3.51
N ARG A 224 -11.59 -10.63 4.06
CA ARG A 224 -12.05 -9.96 5.28
C ARG A 224 -12.31 -8.48 4.99
N ILE A 225 -13.41 -7.98 5.54
CA ILE A 225 -13.69 -6.56 5.66
C ILE A 225 -13.67 -6.22 7.14
N GLY A 226 -12.98 -5.15 7.53
CA GLY A 226 -13.05 -4.64 8.88
C GLY A 226 -12.87 -3.14 8.93
N SER A 227 -13.27 -2.54 10.04
CA SER A 227 -13.21 -1.10 10.24
C SER A 227 -12.47 -0.70 11.49
N PHE A 228 -11.92 0.52 11.46
CA PHE A 228 -11.21 1.15 12.56
C PHE A 228 -11.19 2.67 12.37
N ARG A 229 -10.86 3.42 13.42
CA ARG A 229 -10.73 4.89 13.39
C ARG A 229 -9.65 5.34 14.36
N PHE A 230 -9.05 6.51 14.10
CA PHE A 230 -8.16 7.13 15.07
C PHE A 230 -8.95 7.69 16.26
N PRO A 231 -8.38 7.69 17.48
CA PRO A 231 -8.96 8.39 18.62
C PRO A 231 -9.19 9.87 18.31
N GLY A 232 -10.29 10.44 18.80
CA GLY A 232 -10.66 11.85 18.56
C GLY A 232 -11.29 12.13 17.19
N CYS A 233 -11.37 11.14 16.29
CA CYS A 233 -12.09 11.30 15.03
C CYS A 233 -13.59 10.98 15.22
N GLY A 234 -14.42 12.03 15.29
CA GLY A 234 -15.89 11.91 15.41
C GLY A 234 -16.48 12.21 16.79
N SER A 235 -15.73 12.88 17.66
CA SER A 235 -16.28 13.66 18.78
C SER A 235 -16.58 15.09 18.36
#